data_AF-A0A8T3PM68-F1
#
_entry.id   AF-A0A8T3PM68-F1
#
_cell.length_a   1.000
_cell.length_b   1.000
_cell.length_c   1.000
_cell.angle_alpha   90.00
_cell.angle_beta   90.00
_cell.angle_gamma   90.00
#
_symmetry.space_group_name_H-M   'P 1'
#
loop_
_entity.id
_entity.type
_entity.pdbx_description
1 polymer ?
#
loop_
_entity_poly.entity_id
_entity_poly.type
_entity_poly.pdbx_seq_one_letter_code
_entity_poly.pdbx_strand_id
1 'polypeptide(L)'
;MKHAIILKSRKATSRKPIDDPDNPPWSEEMLGPPVVRRSRGPQKAPTKVLTTIRLDADAVAFFRAQGPGYQVKINEALKQFVARSTTTRSNGRAKSAARRGSV
;
A
#
# COMPACT_ATOMS: atom_id res chain seq x y z
N MET A 1 10.75 11.43 14.72
CA MET A 1 11.29 11.82 13.40
C MET A 1 10.13 11.82 12.41
N LYS A 2 9.62 13.00 12.03
CA LYS A 2 8.49 13.14 11.09
C LYS A 2 9.08 13.23 9.68
N HIS A 3 8.85 12.25 8.80
CA HIS A 3 9.28 12.34 7.40
C HIS A 3 8.33 13.28 6.64
N ALA A 4 8.78 14.50 6.37
CA ALA A 4 8.08 15.44 5.51
C ALA A 4 8.21 14.97 4.05
N ILE A 5 7.09 14.56 3.45
CA ILE A 5 7.03 14.24 2.02
C ILE A 5 6.90 15.58 1.28
N ILE A 6 8.02 16.10 0.81
CA ILE A 6 8.04 17.29 -0.06
C ILE A 6 7.44 16.87 -1.41
N LEU A 7 6.18 17.23 -1.66
CA LEU A 7 5.59 17.12 -3.00
C LEU A 7 6.31 18.10 -3.92
N LYS A 8 7.08 17.59 -4.89
CA LYS A 8 7.58 18.40 -6.03
C LYS A 8 6.39 19.01 -6.78
N SER A 9 6.53 20.28 -7.17
CA SER A 9 5.56 20.94 -8.03
C SER A 9 5.43 20.18 -9.36
N ARG A 10 4.21 20.06 -9.87
CA ARG A 10 3.94 19.37 -11.14
C ARG A 10 4.60 20.18 -12.27
N LYS A 11 5.39 19.51 -13.10
CA LYS A 11 5.95 20.09 -14.32
C LYS A 11 4.80 20.53 -15.22
N ALA A 12 4.72 21.81 -15.56
CA ALA A 12 3.73 22.32 -16.50
C ALA A 12 4.00 21.69 -17.88
N THR A 13 3.10 20.82 -18.33
CA THR A 13 3.12 20.30 -19.69
C THR A 13 2.59 21.39 -20.61
N SER A 14 3.48 22.06 -21.35
CA SER A 14 3.10 22.89 -22.50
C SER A 14 2.54 21.97 -23.59
N ARG A 15 1.21 21.81 -23.65
CA ARG A 15 0.55 21.22 -24.80
C ARG A 15 0.14 22.37 -25.71
N LYS A 16 0.84 22.53 -26.83
CA LYS A 16 0.28 23.28 -27.95
C LYS A 16 -0.94 22.49 -28.45
N PRO A 17 -2.10 23.14 -28.68
CA PRO A 17 -3.20 22.51 -29.39
C PRO A 17 -2.70 22.03 -30.75
N ILE A 18 -2.88 20.75 -31.04
CA ILE A 18 -2.62 20.18 -32.36
C ILE A 18 -3.94 20.35 -33.11
N ASP A 19 -3.92 21.12 -34.20
CA ASP A 19 -5.07 21.30 -35.08
C ASP A 19 -5.06 20.13 -36.07
N ASP A 20 -5.77 19.05 -35.72
CA ASP A 20 -5.84 17.81 -36.49
C ASP A 20 -7.21 17.72 -37.18
N PRO A 21 -7.29 17.83 -38.52
CA PRO A 21 -8.55 17.83 -39.25
C PRO A 21 -9.29 16.49 -39.17
N ASP A 22 -8.59 15.38 -38.94
CA ASP A 22 -9.18 14.03 -38.85
C ASP A 22 -9.61 13.69 -37.40
N ASN A 23 -9.23 14.51 -36.43
CA ASN A 23 -9.60 14.35 -35.03
C ASN A 23 -10.14 15.66 -34.44
N PRO A 24 -11.31 16.12 -34.92
CA PRO A 24 -11.92 17.34 -34.41
C PRO A 24 -12.26 17.23 -32.92
N PRO A 25 -12.24 18.34 -32.17
CA PRO A 25 -12.75 18.34 -30.81
C PRO A 25 -14.21 17.88 -30.81
N TRP A 26 -14.56 17.00 -29.87
CA TRP A 26 -15.94 16.54 -29.74
C TRP A 26 -16.88 17.73 -29.46
N SER A 27 -18.02 17.77 -30.13
CA SER A 27 -19.05 18.78 -29.86
C SER A 27 -19.73 18.51 -28.52
N GLU A 28 -20.21 19.56 -27.85
CA GLU A 28 -20.92 19.44 -26.56
C GLU A 28 -22.19 18.57 -26.66
N GLU A 29 -22.84 18.57 -27.83
CA GLU A 29 -24.00 17.73 -28.12
C GLU A 29 -23.63 16.23 -28.13
N MET A 30 -22.45 15.86 -28.65
CA MET A 30 -21.97 14.47 -28.65
C MET A 30 -21.55 14.00 -27.25
N LEU A 31 -21.11 14.91 -26.38
CA LEU A 31 -20.62 14.58 -25.05
C LEU A 31 -21.74 14.17 -24.08
N GLY A 32 -22.98 14.61 -24.38
CA GLY A 32 -24.14 14.41 -23.52
C GLY A 32 -24.02 15.15 -22.18
N PRO A 33 -25.03 15.03 -21.29
CA PRO A 33 -24.98 15.67 -19.99
C PRO A 33 -23.85 15.09 -19.12
N PRO A 34 -23.17 15.91 -18.30
CA PRO A 34 -22.06 15.46 -17.46
C PRO A 34 -22.53 14.37 -16.49
N VAL A 35 -22.02 13.16 -16.67
CA VAL A 35 -22.26 12.06 -15.75
C VAL A 35 -21.35 12.23 -14.54
N VAL A 36 -21.93 12.47 -13.36
CA VAL A 36 -21.21 12.45 -12.09
C VAL A 36 -20.71 11.02 -11.83
N ARG A 37 -19.49 10.72 -12.26
CA ARG A 37 -18.86 9.43 -12.03
C ARG A 37 -18.61 9.27 -10.53
N ARG A 38 -19.05 8.13 -9.96
CA ARG A 38 -18.63 7.70 -8.62
C ARG A 38 -17.10 7.66 -8.60
N SER A 39 -16.48 8.62 -7.91
CA SER A 39 -15.05 8.65 -7.74
C SER A 39 -14.62 7.44 -6.92
N ARG A 40 -13.49 6.83 -7.31
CA ARG A 40 -12.87 5.79 -6.49
C ARG A 40 -12.57 6.40 -5.13
N GLY A 41 -13.08 5.77 -4.05
CA GLY A 41 -12.88 6.27 -2.70
C GLY A 41 -11.39 6.40 -2.34
N PRO A 42 -11.07 7.15 -1.27
CA PRO A 42 -9.69 7.30 -0.81
C PRO A 42 -9.03 5.93 -0.65
N GLN A 43 -7.79 5.78 -1.12
CA GLN A 43 -7.04 4.53 -0.96
C GLN A 43 -6.73 4.33 0.53
N LYS A 44 -7.60 3.61 1.24
CA LYS A 44 -7.62 3.51 2.71
C LYS A 44 -6.45 2.76 3.33
N ALA A 45 -5.68 2.01 2.53
CA ALA A 45 -4.51 1.29 3.01
C ALA A 45 -3.22 1.90 2.44
N PRO A 46 -2.19 2.16 3.27
CA PRO A 46 -0.89 2.56 2.77
C PRO A 46 -0.38 1.51 1.80
N THR A 47 0.16 1.98 0.67
CA THR A 47 0.84 1.15 -0.31
C THR A 47 1.97 0.38 0.37
N LYS A 48 2.10 -0.91 0.05
CA LYS A 48 3.24 -1.74 0.47
C LYS A 48 4.53 -0.94 0.27
N VAL A 49 5.36 -0.87 1.30
CA VAL A 49 6.66 -0.21 1.19
C VAL A 49 7.61 -1.18 0.50
N LEU A 50 8.21 -0.75 -0.62
CA LEU A 50 9.25 -1.52 -1.27
C LEU A 50 10.53 -1.41 -0.43
N THR A 51 10.89 -2.51 0.22
CA THR A 51 12.10 -2.60 1.03
C THR A 51 12.91 -3.80 0.58
N THR A 52 14.21 -3.60 0.32
CA THR A 52 15.15 -4.68 0.00
C THR A 52 15.73 -5.24 1.29
N ILE A 53 15.47 -6.52 1.59
CA ILE A 53 16.05 -7.25 2.72
C ILE A 53 16.77 -8.50 2.22
N ARG A 54 17.81 -8.92 2.95
CA ARG A 54 18.48 -10.21 2.72
C ARG A 54 17.78 -11.30 3.52
N LEU A 55 17.53 -12.43 2.89
CA LEU A 55 16.94 -13.63 3.49
C LEU A 55 17.88 -14.80 3.23
N ASP A 56 17.88 -15.77 4.13
CA ASP A 56 18.65 -17.00 3.95
C ASP A 56 18.18 -17.78 2.72
N ALA A 57 19.12 -18.45 2.06
CA ALA A 57 18.86 -19.19 0.82
C ALA A 57 17.80 -20.28 1.02
N ASP A 58 17.85 -21.00 2.15
CA ASP A 58 16.95 -22.11 2.46
C ASP A 58 15.51 -21.62 2.66
N ALA A 59 15.33 -20.46 3.30
CA ALA A 59 14.02 -19.84 3.46
C ALA A 59 13.43 -19.45 2.10
N VAL A 60 14.24 -18.84 1.22
CA VAL A 60 13.78 -18.47 -0.12
C VAL A 60 13.44 -19.72 -0.95
N ALA A 61 14.26 -20.77 -0.87
CA ALA A 61 14.04 -22.03 -1.56
C ALA A 61 12.72 -22.69 -1.10
N PHE A 62 12.48 -22.75 0.21
CA PHE A 62 11.25 -23.28 0.78
C PHE A 62 10.00 -22.58 0.24
N PHE A 63 9.98 -21.24 0.21
CA PHE A 63 8.81 -20.51 -0.30
C PHE A 63 8.67 -20.64 -1.82
N ARG A 64 9.77 -20.64 -2.58
CA ARG A 64 9.75 -20.83 -4.04
C ARG A 64 9.20 -22.20 -4.44
N ALA A 65 9.51 -23.25 -3.68
CA ALA A 65 9.01 -24.60 -3.92
C ALA A 65 7.47 -24.69 -3.84
N GLN A 66 6.82 -23.75 -3.15
CA GLN A 66 5.36 -23.69 -3.03
C GLN A 66 4.68 -23.00 -4.24
N GLY A 67 5.43 -22.71 -5.31
CA GLY A 67 4.90 -22.21 -6.57
C GLY A 67 4.76 -20.69 -6.67
N PRO A 68 4.01 -20.21 -7.69
CA PRO A 68 3.78 -18.80 -7.92
C PRO A 68 3.22 -18.07 -6.69
N GLY A 69 3.60 -16.81 -6.51
CA GLY A 69 3.15 -16.00 -5.36
C GLY A 69 3.93 -16.23 -4.07
N TYR A 70 5.09 -16.91 -4.11
CA TYR A 70 5.94 -17.14 -2.93
C TYR A 70 6.26 -15.86 -2.13
N GLN A 71 6.41 -14.71 -2.79
CA GLN A 71 6.64 -13.42 -2.11
C GLN A 71 5.43 -12.96 -1.28
N VAL A 72 4.21 -13.25 -1.74
CA VAL A 72 2.98 -12.97 -0.98
C VAL A 72 2.95 -13.84 0.27
N LYS A 73 3.31 -15.13 0.14
CA LYS A 73 3.39 -16.07 1.26
C LYS A 73 4.43 -15.66 2.31
N ILE A 74 5.60 -15.17 1.87
CA ILE A 74 6.61 -14.59 2.78
C ILE A 74 5.99 -13.42 3.57
N ASN A 75 5.31 -12.50 2.88
CA ASN A 75 4.69 -11.36 3.54
C ASN A 75 3.57 -11.77 4.51
N GLU A 76 2.79 -12.81 4.21
CA GLU A 76 1.79 -13.36 5.13
C GLU A 76 2.40 -13.97 6.38
N ALA A 77 3.48 -14.74 6.24
CA ALA A 77 4.22 -15.29 7.37
C ALA A 77 4.73 -14.18 8.31
N LEU A 78 5.28 -13.09 7.74
CA LEU A 78 5.71 -11.92 8.52
C LEU A 78 4.55 -11.26 9.27
N LYS A 79 3.37 -11.11 8.63
CA LYS A 79 2.18 -10.57 9.30
C LYS A 79 1.75 -11.44 10.49
N GLN A 80 1.74 -12.76 10.32
CA GLN A 80 1.38 -13.69 11.38
C GLN A 80 2.36 -13.61 12.56
N PHE A 81 3.66 -13.50 12.27
CA PHE A 81 4.69 -13.31 13.30
C PHE A 81 4.48 -12.01 14.08
N VAL A 82 4.19 -10.90 13.40
CA VAL A 82 3.88 -9.61 14.05
C VAL A 82 2.62 -9.72 14.91
N ALA A 83 1.53 -10.30 14.40
CA ALA A 83 0.30 -10.48 15.17
C ALA A 83 0.51 -11.33 16.44
N ARG A 84 1.29 -12.41 16.34
CA ARG A 84 1.60 -13.26 17.49
C ARG A 84 2.42 -12.53 18.55
N SER A 85 3.46 -11.80 18.12
CA SER A 85 4.36 -11.08 19.04
C SER A 85 3.68 -9.91 19.76
N THR A 86 2.74 -9.22 19.10
CA THR A 86 1.97 -8.13 19.75
C THR A 86 0.98 -8.66 20.78
N THR A 87 0.30 -9.78 20.51
CA THR A 87 -0.63 -10.42 21.45
C THR A 87 0.08 -10.95 22.70
N THR A 88 1.26 -11.58 22.57
CA THR A 88 2.01 -12.07 23.74
C THR A 88 2.47 -10.93 24.65
N ARG A 89 2.89 -9.79 24.07
CA ARG A 89 3.43 -8.66 24.84
C ARG A 89 2.37 -7.92 25.67
N SER A 90 1.13 -7.83 25.17
CA SER A 90 0.03 -7.22 25.95
C SER A 90 -0.37 -8.08 27.15
N ASN A 91 -0.41 -9.41 26.98
CA ASN A 91 -0.79 -10.34 28.04
C ASN A 91 0.25 -10.41 29.18
N GLY A 92 1.54 -10.35 28.86
CA GLY A 92 2.61 -10.33 29.87
C GLY A 92 2.62 -9.06 30.73
N ARG A 93 2.34 -7.89 30.11
CA ARG A 93 2.25 -6.61 30.84
C ARG A 93 1.04 -6.56 31.78
N ALA A 94 -0.09 -7.14 31.39
CA ALA A 94 -1.28 -7.23 32.23
C ALA A 94 -1.05 -8.13 33.47
N LYS A 95 -0.43 -9.31 33.30
CA LYS A 95 -0.11 -10.22 34.43
C LYS A 95 0.92 -9.63 35.41
N SER A 96 1.90 -8.85 34.94
CA SER A 96 2.89 -8.18 35.80
C SER A 96 2.29 -7.00 36.60
N ALA A 97 1.28 -6.31 36.06
CA ALA A 97 0.56 -5.26 36.77
C ALA A 97 -0.35 -5.84 37.88
N ALA A 98 -1.08 -6.93 37.58
CA ALA A 98 -1.95 -7.59 38.56
C ALA A 98 -1.18 -8.15 39.77
N ARG A 99 0.07 -8.58 39.59
CA ARG A 99 0.94 -9.05 40.69
C ARG A 99 1.50 -7.94 41.60
N ARG A 100 1.48 -6.68 41.15
CA ARG A 100 2.04 -5.55 41.91
C ARG A 100 1.03 -4.79 42.75
N GLY A 101 -0.27 -5.11 42.64
CA GLY A 101 -1.36 -4.50 43.42
C GLY A 101 -1.99 -5.42 44.46
N SER A 102 -1.31 -6.51 44.84
CA SER A 102 -1.81 -7.53 45.78
C SER A 102 -1.05 -7.54 47.12
N VAL A 103 -0.52 -6.39 47.54
CA VAL A 103 0.12 -6.21 48.86
C VAL A 103 -0.65 -5.17 49.63
#